data_AF-A0A2R6RFM2-F1
#
_entry.id   AF-A0A2R6RFM2-F1
#
_cell.length_a   1.000
_cell.length_b   1.000
_cell.length_c   1.000
_cell.angle_alpha   90.00
_cell.angle_beta   90.00
_cell.angle_gamma   90.00
#
_symmetry.space_group_name_H-M   'P 1'
#
loop_
_entity.id
_entity.type
_entity.pdbx_description
1 polymer ?
#
loop_
_entity_poly.entity_id
_entity_poly.type
_entity_poly.pdbx_seq_one_letter_code
_entity_poly.pdbx_strand_id
1 'polypeptide(L)'
;LLSSVSPPNSIDKSSDLGEDCGMREINFWEELPCGVYSIRVGASKLDGNVVGEVKKHEWTDPMLLELTNWERTDVQPKPEELNVSGVVEAPVLLPSEAVLVALREAVRRRTAMNAMFKAAKWDKRQEVGHAPVAVLFSGGLDSMILAALLDDCLHPKYEIDLLNVSFDKESAPDRISAWAGVKELKRVSPLRRWKLVEIDADLSKLTLETKHVTSLISPAKTYMDLNIGLALWLAASGDGWICEEKIGNKINNYDYEECQCIKYKSEARILLVGSGADEQCAGYGRHRTKYRSGSWLGLHEEMKLDMQRIWKRNLGRDDRCIADNGKEARFPFLDEDVIRTLLGIPLWEIADLGQPSGKGDKKILRQTLKEGCQIAWSA
;
A
#
# COMPACT_ATOMS: atom_id res chain seq x y z
N LEU A 1 1.88 8.63 18.17
CA LEU A 1 1.15 8.88 19.43
C LEU A 1 -0.28 9.23 19.05
N LEU A 2 -1.20 8.28 19.11
CA LEU A 2 -2.63 8.54 18.99
C LEU A 2 -3.30 7.90 20.20
N SER A 3 -3.59 8.74 21.18
CA SER A 3 -4.18 8.40 22.47
C SER A 3 -5.69 8.25 22.36
N SER A 4 -6.18 7.15 22.93
CA SER A 4 -7.41 7.01 23.69
C SER A 4 -8.39 8.19 23.70
N VAL A 5 -9.58 7.98 23.14
CA VAL A 5 -10.79 8.66 23.58
C VAL A 5 -11.81 7.57 23.94
N SER A 6 -12.19 7.54 25.22
CA SER A 6 -13.22 6.62 25.75
C SER A 6 -14.62 7.04 25.27
N PRO A 7 -15.57 6.08 25.14
CA PRO A 7 -16.88 6.34 24.53
C PRO A 7 -17.86 7.01 25.52
N PRO A 8 -18.90 7.71 25.02
CA PRO A 8 -20.13 7.91 25.78
C PRO A 8 -21.04 6.69 25.65
N ASN A 9 -21.65 6.30 26.76
CA ASN A 9 -22.64 5.22 26.88
C ASN A 9 -23.96 5.55 26.17
N SER A 10 -24.54 4.55 25.48
CA SER A 10 -25.99 4.26 25.44
C SER A 10 -26.18 2.92 24.73
N ILE A 11 -26.47 1.83 25.46
CA ILE A 11 -27.82 1.28 25.68
C ILE A 11 -28.58 1.10 24.36
N ASP A 12 -28.62 -0.14 23.87
CA ASP A 12 -29.89 -0.77 23.54
C ASP A 12 -29.81 -2.29 23.79
N LYS A 13 -30.54 -2.71 24.82
CA LYS A 13 -30.95 -4.10 25.05
C LYS A 13 -32.35 -4.21 24.46
N SER A 14 -32.52 -4.98 23.38
CA SER A 14 -33.82 -5.54 23.05
C SER A 14 -33.75 -7.06 23.23
N SER A 15 -34.20 -7.50 24.41
CA SER A 15 -34.72 -8.84 24.61
C SER A 15 -36.10 -8.89 23.97
N ASP A 16 -36.31 -9.76 22.99
CA ASP A 16 -37.64 -10.26 22.69
C ASP A 16 -37.59 -11.79 22.56
N LEU A 17 -38.27 -12.43 23.51
CA LEU A 17 -38.60 -13.84 23.52
C LEU A 17 -39.87 -14.00 22.67
N GLY A 18 -39.73 -14.63 21.52
CA GLY A 18 -40.85 -15.09 20.69
C GLY A 18 -40.46 -16.38 20.00
N GLU A 19 -41.21 -17.45 20.24
CA GLU A 19 -41.10 -18.72 19.52
C GLU A 19 -41.31 -18.46 18.02
N ASP A 20 -40.30 -18.73 17.19
CA ASP A 20 -40.52 -18.86 15.76
C ASP A 20 -39.58 -19.88 15.11
N CYS A 21 -40.14 -20.52 14.10
CA CYS A 21 -39.67 -21.65 13.33
C CYS A 21 -38.19 -21.60 12.94
N GLY A 22 -37.39 -22.56 13.45
CA GLY A 22 -36.55 -23.50 12.68
C GLY A 22 -35.60 -23.02 11.56
N MET A 23 -35.46 -21.73 11.28
CA MET A 23 -34.51 -21.16 10.34
C MET A 23 -33.46 -20.45 11.17
N ARG A 24 -32.48 -21.19 11.66
CA ARG A 24 -31.21 -20.57 12.08
C ARG A 24 -30.71 -19.84 10.83
N GLU A 25 -30.74 -18.51 10.85
CA GLU A 25 -29.97 -17.71 9.91
C GLU A 25 -28.54 -18.24 9.96
N ILE A 26 -28.15 -19.01 8.94
CA ILE A 26 -26.75 -19.40 8.76
C ILE A 26 -26.05 -18.16 8.19
N ASN A 27 -26.00 -17.09 8.98
CA ASN A 27 -25.12 -15.94 8.76
C ASN A 27 -23.70 -16.30 9.23
N PHE A 28 -23.23 -17.49 8.84
CA PHE A 28 -21.87 -17.92 9.09
C PHE A 28 -21.02 -17.52 7.90
N TRP A 29 -20.09 -16.60 8.13
CA TRP A 29 -19.12 -16.17 7.14
C TRP A 29 -17.72 -16.26 7.75
N GLU A 30 -16.77 -16.79 6.98
CA GLU A 30 -15.38 -17.00 7.40
C GLU A 30 -14.44 -16.63 6.25
N GLU A 31 -13.41 -15.83 6.55
CA GLU A 31 -12.30 -15.60 5.62
C GLU A 31 -11.42 -16.83 5.54
N LEU A 32 -11.26 -17.36 4.32
CA LEU A 32 -10.34 -18.47 4.07
C LEU A 32 -8.90 -17.98 4.06
N PRO A 33 -7.95 -18.74 4.67
CA PRO A 33 -6.52 -18.45 4.55
C PRO A 33 -6.03 -18.40 3.11
N CYS A 34 -4.88 -17.77 2.87
CA CYS A 34 -4.23 -17.83 1.55
C CYS A 34 -4.06 -19.27 1.05
N GLY A 35 -4.43 -19.49 -0.21
CA GLY A 35 -4.34 -20.79 -0.85
C GLY A 35 -5.08 -20.83 -2.18
N VAL A 36 -4.90 -21.93 -2.89
CA VAL A 36 -5.67 -22.23 -4.10
C VAL A 36 -6.86 -23.07 -3.69
N TYR A 37 -8.06 -22.67 -4.08
CA TYR A 37 -9.29 -23.36 -3.73
C TYR A 37 -10.07 -23.75 -4.99
N SER A 38 -10.70 -24.94 -4.97
CA SER A 38 -11.71 -25.32 -5.95
C SER A 38 -13.03 -25.54 -5.26
N ILE A 39 -14.12 -25.03 -5.84
CA ILE A 39 -15.46 -25.20 -5.32
C ILE A 39 -16.21 -26.13 -6.28
N ARG A 40 -16.70 -27.27 -5.76
CA ARG A 40 -17.59 -28.16 -6.50
C ARG A 40 -19.02 -27.89 -6.05
N VAL A 41 -19.81 -27.31 -6.94
CA VAL A 41 -21.22 -26.99 -6.67
C VAL A 41 -22.12 -28.09 -7.23
N GLY A 42 -22.91 -28.73 -6.37
CA GLY A 42 -23.87 -29.75 -6.77
C GLY A 42 -25.26 -29.16 -7.02
N ALA A 43 -25.81 -29.34 -8.23
CA ALA A 43 -27.16 -28.88 -8.59
C ALA A 43 -28.28 -29.82 -8.10
N SER A 44 -27.97 -30.83 -7.29
CA SER A 44 -28.86 -31.97 -7.03
C SER A 44 -29.84 -31.79 -5.86
N LYS A 45 -30.01 -30.58 -5.30
CA LYS A 45 -31.05 -30.27 -4.32
C LYS A 45 -31.74 -28.96 -4.70
N LEU A 46 -32.95 -29.07 -5.25
CA LEU A 46 -33.81 -27.97 -5.69
C LEU A 46 -34.47 -27.18 -4.53
N ASP A 47 -34.07 -27.42 -3.28
CA ASP A 47 -34.64 -26.77 -2.08
C ASP A 47 -34.02 -25.39 -1.80
N GLY A 48 -33.83 -24.56 -2.85
CA GLY A 48 -33.39 -23.17 -2.74
C GLY A 48 -31.95 -22.94 -2.25
N ASN A 49 -31.25 -23.96 -1.76
CA ASN A 49 -29.90 -23.86 -1.20
C ASN A 49 -28.86 -24.54 -2.10
N VAL A 50 -27.88 -23.75 -2.55
CA VAL A 50 -26.74 -24.24 -3.31
C VAL A 50 -25.70 -24.82 -2.34
N VAL A 51 -25.49 -26.13 -2.36
CA VAL A 51 -24.46 -26.79 -1.54
C VAL A 51 -23.20 -26.99 -2.38
N GLY A 52 -22.09 -26.40 -1.94
CA GLY A 52 -20.78 -26.54 -2.55
C GLY A 52 -19.76 -27.14 -1.59
N GLU A 53 -18.89 -28.01 -2.10
CA GLU A 53 -17.71 -28.50 -1.37
C GLU A 53 -16.51 -27.64 -1.74
N VAL A 54 -15.85 -27.06 -0.73
CA VAL A 54 -14.62 -26.27 -0.91
C VAL A 54 -13.42 -27.17 -0.63
N LYS A 55 -12.54 -27.33 -1.62
CA LYS A 55 -11.28 -28.06 -1.48
C LYS A 55 -10.10 -27.10 -1.58
N LYS A 56 -9.23 -27.09 -0.57
CA LYS A 56 -7.94 -26.40 -0.59
C LYS A 56 -6.91 -27.28 -1.32
N HIS A 57 -6.07 -26.65 -2.14
CA HIS A 57 -4.94 -27.26 -2.83
C HIS A 57 -3.64 -26.67 -2.29
N GLU A 58 -2.60 -27.51 -2.25
CA GLU A 58 -1.26 -27.11 -1.83
C GLU A 58 -0.57 -26.28 -2.90
N TRP A 59 0.36 -25.42 -2.47
CA TRP A 59 1.26 -24.73 -3.38
C TRP A 59 2.21 -25.72 -4.04
N THR A 60 2.35 -25.65 -5.35
CA THR A 60 3.24 -26.53 -6.11
C THR A 60 4.62 -25.92 -6.33
N ASP A 61 4.78 -24.63 -6.10
CA ASP A 61 6.05 -23.91 -6.26
C ASP A 61 6.89 -24.00 -4.97
N PRO A 62 8.06 -24.67 -4.99
CA PRO A 62 8.94 -24.78 -3.84
C PRO A 62 9.41 -23.42 -3.30
N MET A 63 9.60 -22.45 -4.20
CA MET A 63 10.04 -21.10 -3.85
C MET A 63 8.98 -20.37 -3.02
N LEU A 64 7.71 -20.51 -3.40
CA LEU A 64 6.61 -19.93 -2.62
C LEU A 64 6.50 -20.60 -1.25
N LEU A 65 6.64 -21.93 -1.17
CA LEU A 65 6.64 -22.65 0.11
C LEU A 65 7.76 -22.15 1.03
N GLU A 66 8.96 -21.94 0.51
CA GLU A 66 10.08 -21.38 1.28
C GLU A 66 9.76 -19.96 1.78
N LEU A 67 9.32 -19.07 0.88
CA LEU A 67 9.04 -17.68 1.22
C LEU A 67 7.87 -17.53 2.19
N THR A 68 6.89 -18.45 2.17
CA THR A 68 5.76 -18.42 3.12
C THR A 68 6.16 -18.68 4.57
N ASN A 69 7.30 -19.36 4.81
CA ASN A 69 7.84 -19.49 6.16
C ASN A 69 8.37 -18.15 6.69
N TRP A 70 8.74 -17.25 5.78
CA TRP A 70 9.27 -15.92 6.08
C TRP A 70 10.45 -15.97 7.07
N GLU A 71 11.45 -16.79 6.77
CA GLU A 71 12.67 -16.88 7.58
C GLU A 71 13.76 -15.97 7.01
N ARG A 72 14.44 -15.22 7.89
CA ARG A 72 15.57 -14.37 7.50
C ARG A 72 16.87 -15.15 7.57
N THR A 73 17.81 -14.83 6.68
CA THR A 73 19.15 -15.43 6.70
C THR A 73 19.92 -15.02 7.95
N ASP A 74 19.94 -13.71 8.27
CA ASP A 74 20.64 -13.19 9.44
C ASP A 74 19.72 -12.29 10.28
N VAL A 75 19.35 -12.81 11.45
CA VAL A 75 18.50 -12.10 12.42
C VAL A 75 19.33 -11.28 13.40
N GLN A 76 20.41 -11.85 13.95
CA GLN A 76 21.24 -11.20 14.96
C GLN A 76 22.73 -11.22 14.56
N PRO A 77 23.50 -10.15 14.84
CA PRO A 77 24.92 -10.13 14.55
C PRO A 77 25.66 -11.23 15.33
N LYS A 78 26.50 -12.02 14.67
CA LYS A 78 27.33 -13.00 15.39
C LYS A 78 28.50 -12.27 16.08
N PRO A 79 28.95 -12.73 17.26
CA PRO A 79 30.08 -12.12 17.96
C PRO A 79 31.37 -12.06 17.13
N GLU A 80 31.58 -13.02 16.22
CA GLU A 80 32.74 -13.02 15.33
C GLU A 80 32.69 -11.91 14.27
N GLU A 81 31.50 -11.53 13.79
CA GLU A 81 31.29 -10.52 12.73
C GLU A 81 31.55 -9.09 13.25
N LEU A 82 31.54 -8.88 14.57
CA LEU A 82 31.85 -7.59 15.20
C LEU A 82 33.36 -7.29 15.26
N ASN A 83 34.22 -8.30 15.05
CA ASN A 83 35.69 -8.20 15.19
C ASN A 83 36.47 -8.33 13.87
N VAL A 84 35.79 -8.51 12.73
CA VAL A 84 36.45 -8.73 11.44
C VAL A 84 36.52 -7.41 10.67
N SER A 85 37.61 -6.67 10.87
CA SER A 85 38.20 -5.74 9.89
C SER A 85 38.92 -6.49 8.76
N GLY A 86 38.42 -7.66 8.39
CA GLY A 86 38.98 -8.57 7.41
C GLY A 86 38.12 -8.61 6.16
N VAL A 87 38.79 -8.56 5.01
CA VAL A 87 38.26 -8.59 3.65
C VAL A 87 37.15 -9.64 3.49
N VAL A 88 35.89 -9.20 3.59
CA VAL A 88 34.75 -9.95 3.05
C VAL A 88 34.74 -9.64 1.56
N GLU A 89 34.64 -10.66 0.70
CA GLU A 89 34.34 -10.46 -0.72
C GLU A 89 33.14 -9.51 -0.80
N ALA A 90 33.39 -8.29 -1.32
CA ALA A 90 32.36 -7.27 -1.35
C ALA A 90 31.14 -7.86 -2.08
N PRO A 91 29.92 -7.75 -1.51
CA PRO A 91 28.74 -8.18 -2.24
C PRO A 91 28.75 -7.48 -3.61
N VAL A 92 28.46 -8.23 -4.68
CA VAL A 92 28.53 -7.75 -6.07
C VAL A 92 27.67 -6.49 -6.28
N LEU A 93 26.69 -6.27 -5.40
CA LEU A 93 25.79 -5.13 -5.37
C LEU A 93 25.56 -4.67 -3.91
N LEU A 94 25.40 -3.37 -3.67
CA LEU A 94 25.01 -2.88 -2.34
C LEU A 94 23.60 -3.35 -1.97
N PRO A 95 23.28 -3.60 -0.68
CA PRO A 95 21.93 -4.03 -0.28
C PRO A 95 20.81 -3.10 -0.76
N SER A 96 21.02 -1.78 -0.71
CA SER A 96 20.04 -0.78 -1.19
C SER A 96 19.82 -0.85 -2.70
N GLU A 97 20.88 -1.10 -3.47
CA GLU A 97 20.80 -1.31 -4.92
C GLU A 97 20.06 -2.61 -5.26
N ALA A 98 20.26 -3.68 -4.47
CA ALA A 98 19.58 -4.96 -4.69
C ALA A 98 18.07 -4.80 -4.49
N VAL A 99 17.67 -4.09 -3.42
CA VAL A 99 16.27 -3.74 -3.17
C VAL A 99 15.71 -2.86 -4.27
N LEU A 100 16.47 -1.87 -4.77
CA LEU A 100 16.05 -1.03 -5.89
C LEU A 100 15.75 -1.86 -7.15
N VAL A 101 16.66 -2.76 -7.52
CA VAL A 101 16.52 -3.63 -8.70
C VAL A 101 15.29 -4.54 -8.54
N ALA A 102 15.14 -5.19 -7.38
CA ALA A 102 13.99 -6.05 -7.12
C ALA A 102 12.66 -5.28 -7.20
N LEU A 103 12.58 -4.10 -6.57
CA LEU A 103 11.38 -3.25 -6.62
C LEU A 103 11.09 -2.74 -8.03
N ARG A 104 12.12 -2.38 -8.80
CA ARG A 104 12.00 -1.96 -10.19
C ARG A 104 11.39 -3.06 -11.05
N GLU A 105 11.87 -4.29 -10.94
CA GLU A 105 11.30 -5.43 -11.67
C GLU A 105 9.87 -5.75 -11.19
N ALA A 106 9.60 -5.64 -9.89
CA ALA A 106 8.26 -5.82 -9.34
C ALA A 106 7.26 -4.80 -9.90
N VAL A 107 7.64 -3.52 -10.00
CA VAL A 107 6.84 -2.46 -10.63
C VAL A 107 6.71 -2.70 -12.13
N ARG A 108 7.79 -3.08 -12.83
CA ARG A 108 7.74 -3.38 -14.27
C ARG A 108 6.76 -4.52 -14.58
N ARG A 109 6.80 -5.63 -13.85
CA ARG A 109 5.84 -6.75 -14.02
C ARG A 109 4.40 -6.31 -13.79
N ARG A 110 4.17 -5.50 -12.76
CA ARG A 110 2.85 -4.95 -12.40
C ARG A 110 2.38 -3.81 -13.30
N THR A 111 3.19 -3.36 -14.25
CA THR A 111 2.84 -2.29 -15.20
C THR A 111 2.95 -2.75 -16.67
N ALA A 112 3.42 -3.98 -16.90
CA ALA A 112 3.62 -4.54 -18.23
C ALA A 112 2.32 -4.57 -19.06
N MET A 113 2.41 -4.04 -20.28
CA MET A 113 1.29 -3.58 -21.09
C MET A 113 0.50 -4.67 -21.85
N ASN A 114 0.94 -5.94 -21.82
CA ASN A 114 0.49 -6.97 -22.77
C ASN A 114 -0.95 -7.50 -22.57
N ALA A 115 -1.52 -7.35 -21.37
CA ALA A 115 -2.94 -7.64 -21.09
C ALA A 115 -3.79 -6.38 -20.88
N MET A 116 -3.13 -5.28 -20.51
CA MET A 116 -3.71 -4.02 -20.02
C MET A 116 -4.52 -3.25 -21.08
N PHE A 117 -4.03 -3.23 -22.32
CA PHE A 117 -4.56 -2.37 -23.39
C PHE A 117 -5.34 -3.12 -24.47
N LYS A 118 -5.36 -4.46 -24.48
CA LYS A 118 -6.13 -5.23 -25.48
C LYS A 118 -7.65 -5.15 -25.25
N ALA A 119 -8.09 -4.92 -24.00
CA ALA A 119 -9.51 -4.75 -23.66
C ALA A 119 -10.04 -3.33 -23.96
N ALA A 120 -9.15 -2.32 -24.00
CA ALA A 120 -9.48 -1.00 -24.49
C ALA A 120 -9.36 -1.01 -26.02
N LYS A 121 -10.41 -1.43 -26.72
CA LYS A 121 -10.60 -1.10 -28.14
C LYS A 121 -10.70 0.43 -28.29
N TRP A 122 -9.53 1.04 -28.34
CA TRP A 122 -9.11 2.25 -29.02
C TRP A 122 -10.24 3.16 -29.54
N ASP A 123 -10.70 4.08 -28.70
CA ASP A 123 -11.33 5.29 -29.21
C ASP A 123 -10.20 6.21 -29.71
N LYS A 124 -10.13 6.44 -31.03
CA LYS A 124 -9.03 7.15 -31.73
C LYS A 124 -8.87 8.63 -31.34
N ARG A 125 -9.54 9.12 -30.29
CA ARG A 125 -9.70 10.55 -30.00
C ARG A 125 -8.88 11.07 -28.81
N GLN A 126 -8.21 10.23 -28.03
CA GLN A 126 -7.43 10.65 -26.86
C GLN A 126 -6.02 10.03 -26.85
N GLU A 127 -5.15 10.46 -27.77
CA GLU A 127 -3.74 10.04 -27.77
C GLU A 127 -2.86 10.84 -26.79
N VAL A 128 -3.37 11.94 -26.23
CA VAL A 128 -2.61 12.83 -25.33
C VAL A 128 -3.27 12.87 -23.95
N GLY A 129 -2.55 12.39 -22.93
CA GLY A 129 -2.91 12.62 -21.52
C GLY A 129 -3.58 11.45 -20.78
N HIS A 130 -3.34 10.21 -21.22
CA HIS A 130 -3.89 9.02 -20.55
C HIS A 130 -2.96 8.52 -19.42
N ALA A 131 -3.53 8.29 -18.24
CA ALA A 131 -2.85 7.68 -17.08
C ALA A 131 -3.37 6.24 -16.86
N PRO A 132 -2.68 5.20 -17.37
CA PRO A 132 -3.15 3.81 -17.27
C PRO A 132 -2.99 3.22 -15.86
N VAL A 133 -2.05 3.77 -15.09
CA VAL A 133 -1.66 3.32 -13.75
C VAL A 133 -1.54 4.56 -12.88
N ALA A 134 -2.10 4.48 -11.68
CA ALA A 134 -1.96 5.50 -10.65
C ALA A 134 -1.26 4.93 -9.42
N VAL A 135 -0.76 5.82 -8.56
CA VAL A 135 -0.16 5.45 -7.27
C VAL A 135 -1.05 6.01 -6.17
N LEU A 136 -1.38 5.19 -5.16
CA LEU A 136 -1.90 5.70 -3.90
C LEU A 136 -0.77 6.40 -3.17
N PHE A 137 -0.81 7.72 -3.16
CA PHE A 137 0.35 8.57 -2.92
C PHE A 137 0.13 9.44 -1.68
N SER A 138 0.66 9.01 -0.53
CA SER A 138 0.67 9.81 0.70
C SER A 138 1.80 10.84 0.74
N GLY A 139 2.72 10.79 -0.24
CA GLY A 139 4.00 11.48 -0.16
C GLY A 139 5.00 10.79 0.77
N GLY A 140 4.60 9.75 1.51
CA GLY A 140 5.49 8.96 2.37
C GLY A 140 6.54 8.17 1.59
N LEU A 141 7.58 7.70 2.29
CA LEU A 141 8.73 6.96 1.75
C LEU A 141 8.34 5.89 0.73
N ASP A 142 7.37 5.04 1.09
CA ASP A 142 7.01 3.86 0.31
C ASP A 142 6.34 4.28 -1.01
N SER A 143 5.38 5.20 -0.93
CA SER A 143 4.70 5.74 -2.11
C SER A 143 5.61 6.58 -3.01
N MET A 144 6.61 7.26 -2.44
CA MET A 144 7.63 7.99 -3.18
C MET A 144 8.53 7.07 -4.00
N ILE A 145 8.97 5.95 -3.41
CA ILE A 145 9.74 4.92 -4.13
C ILE A 145 8.91 4.36 -5.30
N LEU A 146 7.64 4.01 -5.06
CA LEU A 146 6.78 3.47 -6.10
C LEU A 146 6.52 4.48 -7.22
N ALA A 147 6.28 5.76 -6.89
CA ALA A 147 6.10 6.81 -7.89
C ALA A 147 7.36 6.97 -8.75
N ALA A 148 8.54 7.09 -8.13
CA ALA A 148 9.81 7.23 -8.85
C ALA A 148 10.09 6.04 -9.77
N LEU A 149 9.89 4.81 -9.29
CA LEU A 149 10.10 3.60 -10.10
C LEU A 149 9.07 3.45 -11.22
N LEU A 150 7.84 3.94 -11.02
CA LEU A 150 6.81 3.91 -12.05
C LEU A 150 7.18 4.78 -13.26
N ASP A 151 7.82 5.93 -13.04
CA ASP A 151 8.35 6.76 -14.14
C ASP A 151 9.30 5.99 -15.04
N ASP A 152 10.26 5.28 -14.45
CA ASP A 152 11.24 4.48 -15.18
C ASP A 152 10.62 3.28 -15.92
N CYS A 153 9.50 2.75 -15.42
CA CYS A 153 8.84 1.57 -15.98
C CYS A 153 7.77 1.90 -17.02
N LEU A 154 7.20 3.10 -16.97
CA LEU A 154 6.09 3.51 -17.82
C LEU A 154 6.58 4.36 -19.01
N HIS A 155 6.09 4.06 -20.22
CA HIS A 155 6.47 4.83 -21.40
C HIS A 155 6.22 6.35 -21.20
N PRO A 156 7.16 7.25 -21.58
CA PRO A 156 7.07 8.70 -21.32
C PRO A 156 5.79 9.39 -21.85
N LYS A 157 5.18 8.82 -22.89
CA LYS A 157 3.89 9.29 -23.45
C LYS A 157 2.73 9.26 -22.45
N TYR A 158 2.74 8.34 -21.49
CA TYR A 158 1.67 8.20 -20.50
C TYR A 158 1.91 9.13 -19.32
N GLU A 159 0.82 9.56 -18.69
CA GLU A 159 0.88 10.36 -17.47
C GLU A 159 0.83 9.45 -16.24
N ILE A 160 1.24 9.99 -15.09
CA ILE A 160 1.15 9.29 -13.81
C ILE A 160 0.26 10.10 -12.87
N ASP A 161 -0.87 9.50 -12.49
CA ASP A 161 -1.77 10.03 -11.48
C ASP A 161 -1.28 9.61 -10.08
N LEU A 162 -1.16 10.59 -9.18
CA LEU A 162 -0.80 10.42 -7.78
C LEU A 162 -2.04 10.76 -6.96
N LEU A 163 -2.70 9.75 -6.39
CA LEU A 163 -3.97 9.91 -5.70
C LEU A 163 -3.71 10.12 -4.21
N ASN A 164 -3.98 11.34 -3.71
CA ASN A 164 -3.79 11.69 -2.31
C ASN A 164 -5.10 12.13 -1.68
N VAL A 165 -5.52 11.40 -0.64
CA VAL A 165 -6.72 11.70 0.14
C VAL A 165 -6.39 12.56 1.34
N SER A 166 -7.24 13.53 1.65
CA SER A 166 -7.14 14.35 2.86
C SER A 166 -8.53 14.59 3.46
N PHE A 167 -8.61 14.51 4.79
CA PHE A 167 -9.82 14.84 5.55
C PHE A 167 -9.79 16.27 6.10
N ASP A 168 -8.59 16.86 6.21
CA ASP A 168 -8.34 18.22 6.72
C ASP A 168 -7.68 19.10 5.64
N LYS A 169 -8.04 18.86 4.36
CA LYS A 169 -7.55 19.59 3.18
C LYS A 169 -6.03 19.85 3.24
N GLU A 170 -5.64 21.13 3.31
CA GLU A 170 -4.27 21.62 3.17
C GLU A 170 -3.41 21.43 4.43
N SER A 171 -4.02 21.22 5.60
CA SER A 171 -3.27 21.10 6.86
C SER A 171 -2.89 19.66 7.20
N ALA A 172 -3.39 18.68 6.44
CA ALA A 172 -3.08 17.27 6.67
C ALA A 172 -1.58 16.99 6.40
N PRO A 173 -0.86 16.33 7.33
CA PRO A 173 0.56 16.00 7.14
C PRO A 173 0.86 15.24 5.85
N ASP A 174 -0.03 14.32 5.46
CA ASP A 174 0.10 13.54 4.22
C ASP A 174 -0.11 14.41 2.97
N ARG A 175 -0.97 15.43 3.01
CA ARG A 175 -1.14 16.38 1.90
C ARG A 175 0.13 17.21 1.71
N ILE A 176 0.67 17.75 2.80
CA ILE A 176 1.91 18.54 2.80
C ILE A 176 3.08 17.69 2.27
N SER A 177 3.18 16.44 2.75
CA SER A 177 4.19 15.48 2.30
C SER A 177 4.04 15.15 0.82
N ALA A 178 2.81 15.00 0.33
CA ALA A 178 2.53 14.74 -1.07
C ALA A 178 2.94 15.92 -1.97
N TRP A 179 2.65 17.16 -1.59
CA TRP A 179 3.12 18.34 -2.34
C TRP A 179 4.65 18.41 -2.40
N ALA A 180 5.32 18.21 -1.27
CA ALA A 180 6.79 18.17 -1.22
C ALA A 180 7.34 17.03 -2.10
N GLY A 181 6.71 15.85 -2.04
CA GLY A 181 7.08 14.70 -2.84
C GLY A 181 6.94 14.95 -4.34
N VAL A 182 5.86 15.58 -4.79
CA VAL A 182 5.65 15.93 -6.20
C VAL A 182 6.68 16.94 -6.69
N LYS A 183 7.02 17.96 -5.89
CA LYS A 183 8.09 18.91 -6.24
C LYS A 183 9.41 18.20 -6.49
N GLU A 184 9.72 17.20 -5.66
CA GLU A 184 10.94 16.41 -5.78
C GLU A 184 10.90 15.43 -6.97
N LEU A 185 9.76 14.79 -7.24
CA LEU A 185 9.56 13.97 -8.44
C LEU A 185 9.70 14.79 -9.74
N LYS A 186 9.15 16.01 -9.78
CA LYS A 186 9.34 16.95 -10.89
C LYS A 186 10.81 17.37 -11.05
N ARG A 187 11.56 17.49 -9.94
CA ARG A 187 12.99 17.82 -9.97
C ARG A 187 13.82 16.70 -10.60
N VAL A 188 13.55 15.45 -10.21
CA VAL A 188 14.29 14.27 -10.70
C VAL A 188 13.88 13.89 -12.12
N SER A 189 12.59 13.96 -12.43
CA SER A 189 12.04 13.65 -13.75
C SER A 189 11.18 14.81 -14.29
N PRO A 190 11.82 15.84 -14.87
CA PRO A 190 11.12 17.04 -15.33
C PRO A 190 10.29 16.82 -16.60
N LEU A 191 10.58 15.75 -17.35
CA LEU A 191 9.84 15.42 -18.57
C LEU A 191 8.57 14.61 -18.28
N ARG A 192 8.44 14.03 -17.08
CA ARG A 192 7.25 13.28 -16.69
C ARG A 192 6.13 14.23 -16.29
N ARG A 193 4.95 13.96 -16.83
CA ARG A 193 3.69 14.60 -16.42
C ARG A 193 3.13 13.92 -15.18
N TRP A 194 3.46 14.50 -14.03
CA TRP A 194 2.92 14.12 -12.72
C TRP A 194 1.63 14.87 -12.44
N LYS A 195 0.54 14.15 -12.15
CA LYS A 195 -0.74 14.73 -11.76
C LYS A 195 -1.05 14.36 -10.33
N LEU A 196 -0.90 15.30 -9.40
CA LEU A 196 -1.40 15.11 -8.05
C LEU A 196 -2.90 15.34 -8.03
N VAL A 197 -3.66 14.28 -7.80
CA VAL A 197 -5.12 14.33 -7.67
C VAL A 197 -5.45 14.45 -6.20
N GLU A 198 -5.91 15.64 -5.83
CA GLU A 198 -6.25 16.02 -4.47
C GLU A 198 -7.70 15.65 -4.16
N ILE A 199 -7.88 14.56 -3.42
CA ILE A 199 -9.18 14.02 -3.04
C ILE A 199 -9.48 14.47 -1.62
N ASP A 200 -10.25 15.54 -1.50
CA ASP A 200 -10.64 16.08 -0.21
C ASP A 200 -12.02 15.58 0.19
N ALA A 201 -12.14 15.08 1.41
CA ALA A 201 -13.39 14.54 1.92
C ALA A 201 -13.70 15.09 3.31
N ASP A 202 -14.94 15.52 3.51
CA ASP A 202 -15.40 16.04 4.79
C ASP A 202 -16.09 14.92 5.58
N LEU A 203 -15.45 14.46 6.66
CA LEU A 203 -15.96 13.37 7.51
C LEU A 203 -17.40 13.60 7.98
N SER A 204 -17.82 14.84 8.19
CA SER A 204 -19.18 15.16 8.63
C SER A 204 -20.24 14.84 7.56
N LYS A 205 -19.84 14.81 6.28
CA LYS A 205 -20.74 14.55 5.14
C LYS A 205 -20.80 13.09 4.71
N LEU A 206 -19.87 12.25 5.19
CA LEU A 206 -19.68 10.88 4.70
C LEU A 206 -20.54 9.82 5.42
N THR A 207 -21.75 10.15 5.87
CA THR A 207 -22.53 9.22 6.71
C THR A 207 -22.94 7.95 5.96
N LEU A 208 -23.32 8.07 4.68
CA LEU A 208 -23.74 6.92 3.86
C LEU A 208 -22.52 6.10 3.41
N GLU A 209 -21.46 6.79 2.98
CA GLU A 209 -20.20 6.21 2.56
C GLU A 209 -19.54 5.45 3.71
N THR A 210 -19.57 6.00 4.93
CA THR A 210 -19.07 5.32 6.13
C THR A 210 -19.81 4.01 6.40
N LYS A 211 -21.15 4.00 6.25
CA LYS A 211 -21.94 2.77 6.38
C LYS A 211 -21.60 1.75 5.29
N HIS A 212 -21.45 2.22 4.04
CA HIS A 212 -21.06 1.37 2.91
C HIS A 212 -19.67 0.76 3.13
N VAL A 213 -18.66 1.57 3.43
CA VAL A 213 -17.30 1.11 3.73
C VAL A 213 -17.28 0.17 4.92
N THR A 214 -18.07 0.43 5.97
CA THR A 214 -18.20 -0.49 7.12
C THR A 214 -18.66 -1.88 6.66
N SER A 215 -19.57 -1.97 5.69
CA SER A 215 -19.97 -3.26 5.12
C SER A 215 -18.86 -3.91 4.29
N LEU A 216 -18.09 -3.11 3.54
CA LEU A 216 -16.97 -3.57 2.73
C LEU A 216 -15.82 -4.15 3.55
N ILE A 217 -15.52 -3.59 4.74
CA ILE A 217 -14.40 -4.04 5.56
C ILE A 217 -14.70 -5.28 6.42
N SER A 218 -15.97 -5.70 6.52
CA SER A 218 -16.41 -6.82 7.37
C SER A 218 -15.66 -8.13 7.06
N PRO A 219 -14.91 -8.73 8.00
CA PRO A 219 -15.26 -8.84 9.40
C PRO A 219 -14.48 -7.85 10.27
N ALA A 220 -13.58 -7.08 9.65
CA ALA A 220 -12.84 -6.05 10.33
C ALA A 220 -13.84 -5.00 10.84
N LYS A 221 -13.70 -4.63 12.11
CA LYS A 221 -14.70 -3.83 12.82
C LYS A 221 -14.09 -2.79 13.75
N THR A 222 -12.78 -2.60 13.69
CA THR A 222 -12.14 -1.57 14.51
C THR A 222 -12.25 -0.21 13.84
N TYR A 223 -12.20 0.84 14.66
CA TYR A 223 -12.17 2.22 14.16
C TYR A 223 -10.97 2.48 13.23
N MET A 224 -9.84 1.82 13.49
CA MET A 224 -8.66 1.92 12.63
C MET A 224 -8.89 1.26 11.27
N ASP A 225 -9.56 0.11 11.24
CA ASP A 225 -9.93 -0.55 9.96
C ASP A 225 -10.86 0.34 9.15
N LEU A 226 -11.84 0.98 9.79
CA LEU A 226 -12.73 1.92 9.12
C LEU A 226 -12.00 3.13 8.57
N ASN A 227 -11.11 3.76 9.34
CA ASN A 227 -10.35 4.93 8.87
C ASN A 227 -9.44 4.60 7.69
N ILE A 228 -8.72 3.47 7.75
CA ILE A 228 -7.88 3.01 6.64
C ILE A 228 -8.74 2.66 5.42
N GLY A 229 -9.82 1.90 5.62
CA GLY A 229 -10.74 1.52 4.55
C GLY A 229 -11.38 2.72 3.87
N LEU A 230 -11.80 3.74 4.64
CA LEU A 230 -12.39 4.96 4.10
C LEU A 230 -11.37 5.78 3.31
N ALA A 231 -10.14 5.93 3.83
CA ALA A 231 -9.07 6.62 3.13
C ALA A 231 -8.75 5.92 1.79
N LEU A 232 -8.63 4.58 1.79
CA LEU A 232 -8.37 3.81 0.58
C LEU A 232 -9.52 3.88 -0.42
N TRP A 233 -10.77 3.75 0.04
CA TRP A 233 -11.96 3.82 -0.80
C TRP A 233 -12.09 5.20 -1.46
N LEU A 234 -11.89 6.28 -0.71
CA LEU A 234 -11.90 7.64 -1.24
C LEU A 234 -10.74 7.87 -2.21
N ALA A 235 -9.51 7.48 -1.85
CA ALA A 235 -8.35 7.64 -2.73
C ALA A 235 -8.55 6.85 -4.04
N ALA A 236 -9.09 5.64 -3.95
CA ALA A 236 -9.40 4.80 -5.10
C ALA A 236 -10.47 5.40 -6.02
N SER A 237 -11.43 6.18 -5.51
CA SER A 237 -12.41 6.88 -6.36
C SER A 237 -11.74 7.73 -7.44
N GLY A 238 -10.55 8.29 -7.14
CA GLY A 238 -9.80 9.16 -8.03
C GLY A 238 -10.51 10.45 -8.39
N ASP A 239 -11.58 10.81 -7.66
CA ASP A 239 -12.43 11.96 -7.93
C ASP A 239 -11.98 13.15 -7.05
N GLY A 240 -11.21 14.05 -7.64
CA GLY A 240 -10.50 15.09 -6.90
C GLY A 240 -10.28 16.34 -7.72
N TRP A 241 -9.21 17.06 -7.37
CA TRP A 241 -8.80 18.31 -8.00
C TRP A 241 -7.33 18.21 -8.38
N ILE A 242 -6.93 18.85 -9.48
CA ILE A 242 -5.52 19.04 -9.84
C ILE A 242 -5.23 20.54 -9.79
N CYS A 243 -4.14 20.91 -9.13
CA CYS A 243 -3.62 22.27 -9.13
C CYS A 243 -2.66 22.44 -10.32
N GLU A 244 -3.05 23.23 -11.32
CA GLU A 244 -2.14 23.61 -12.40
C GLU A 244 -1.46 24.95 -12.07
N GLU A 245 -0.12 24.93 -12.09
CA GLU A 245 0.70 26.12 -12.04
C GLU A 245 0.57 26.86 -13.39
N LYS A 246 -0.11 28.02 -13.40
CA LYS A 246 -0.03 28.89 -14.58
C LYS A 246 1.40 29.45 -14.66
N ILE A 247 2.07 29.20 -15.78
CA ILE A 247 3.26 29.95 -16.15
C ILE A 247 2.80 31.38 -16.50
N GLY A 248 2.62 32.21 -15.48
CA GLY A 248 2.37 33.63 -15.66
C GLY A 248 3.60 34.26 -16.33
N ASN A 249 3.40 34.98 -17.43
CA ASN A 249 4.43 35.85 -17.99
C ASN A 249 4.94 36.76 -16.86
N LYS A 250 6.23 36.65 -16.53
CA LYS A 250 6.93 37.47 -15.53
C LYS A 250 6.81 38.95 -15.88
N ILE A 251 5.74 39.59 -15.44
CA ILE A 251 5.53 41.03 -15.55
C ILE A 251 5.05 41.47 -14.17
N ASN A 252 6.02 41.86 -13.34
CA ASN A 252 5.90 42.49 -12.02
C ASN A 252 6.23 41.58 -10.82
N ASN A 253 7.06 42.14 -9.94
CA ASN A 253 7.85 41.50 -8.88
C ASN A 253 7.01 41.18 -7.61
N TYR A 254 5.77 40.72 -7.79
CA TYR A 254 4.88 40.28 -6.72
C TYR A 254 4.33 38.90 -7.10
N ASP A 255 4.96 37.85 -6.59
CA ASP A 255 4.61 36.45 -6.85
C ASP A 255 3.27 36.09 -6.18
N TYR A 256 2.17 36.31 -6.88
CA TYR A 256 0.93 35.58 -6.63
C TYR A 256 0.87 34.43 -7.64
N GLU A 257 1.34 33.25 -7.23
CA GLU A 257 1.11 31.99 -7.97
C GLU A 257 -0.39 31.70 -7.95
N GLU A 258 -1.11 32.17 -8.96
CA GLU A 258 -2.54 31.91 -9.13
C GLU A 258 -2.71 30.45 -9.59
N CYS A 259 -2.76 29.53 -8.63
CA CYS A 259 -3.00 28.10 -8.87
C CYS A 259 -4.47 27.91 -9.28
N GLN A 260 -4.70 27.36 -10.48
CA GLN A 260 -6.04 27.02 -10.91
C GLN A 260 -6.34 25.56 -10.53
N CYS A 261 -7.29 25.35 -9.63
CA CYS A 261 -7.78 24.01 -9.29
C CYS A 261 -8.83 23.57 -10.31
N ILE A 262 -8.55 22.47 -11.02
CA ILE A 262 -9.43 21.89 -12.03
C ILE A 262 -9.99 20.59 -11.49
N LYS A 263 -11.31 20.40 -11.62
CA LYS A 263 -11.95 19.14 -11.24
C LYS A 263 -11.43 18.02 -12.16
N TYR A 264 -10.97 16.92 -11.57
CA TYR A 264 -10.37 15.82 -12.31
C TYR A 264 -10.82 14.48 -11.74
N LYS A 265 -11.03 13.50 -12.62
CA LYS A 265 -11.31 12.12 -12.25
C LYS A 265 -10.31 11.21 -12.92
N SER A 266 -9.53 10.48 -12.11
CA SER A 266 -8.55 9.52 -12.61
C SER A 266 -9.22 8.30 -13.24
N GLU A 267 -8.90 8.03 -14.50
CA GLU A 267 -9.37 6.85 -15.25
C GLU A 267 -8.49 5.61 -15.05
N ALA A 268 -7.41 5.74 -14.27
CA ALA A 268 -6.49 4.65 -13.98
C ALA A 268 -7.24 3.49 -13.32
N ARG A 269 -7.21 2.32 -13.96
CA ARG A 269 -7.83 1.09 -13.44
C ARG A 269 -6.92 0.34 -12.48
N ILE A 270 -5.64 0.71 -12.43
CA ILE A 270 -4.64 0.03 -11.61
C ILE A 270 -4.02 1.01 -10.66
N LEU A 271 -3.97 0.61 -9.39
CA LEU A 271 -3.38 1.38 -8.31
C LEU A 271 -2.17 0.63 -7.77
N LEU A 272 -0.99 1.24 -7.81
CA LEU A 272 0.15 0.78 -7.04
C LEU A 272 -0.01 1.23 -5.58
N VAL A 273 0.15 0.29 -4.64
CA VAL A 273 -0.04 0.52 -3.21
C VAL A 273 1.23 0.14 -2.45
N GLY A 274 1.62 0.99 -1.50
CA GLY A 274 2.82 0.82 -0.67
C GLY A 274 2.74 -0.24 0.43
N SER A 275 1.60 -0.93 0.58
CA SER A 275 1.41 -1.96 1.61
C SER A 275 2.45 -3.08 1.48
N GLY A 276 2.94 -3.58 2.61
CA GLY A 276 4.04 -4.56 2.68
C GLY A 276 5.41 -3.94 2.96
N ALA A 277 5.60 -2.63 2.78
CA ALA A 277 6.87 -1.97 3.08
C ALA A 277 7.15 -1.92 4.59
N ASP A 278 6.17 -1.52 5.40
CA ASP A 278 6.32 -1.40 6.85
C ASP A 278 6.53 -2.76 7.52
N GLU A 279 5.78 -3.79 7.11
CA GLU A 279 5.86 -5.16 7.61
C GLU A 279 7.25 -5.76 7.38
N GLN A 280 7.82 -5.52 6.19
CA GLN A 280 9.10 -6.12 5.80
C GLN A 280 10.32 -5.30 6.23
N CYS A 281 10.17 -3.99 6.42
CA CYS A 281 11.28 -3.06 6.70
C CYS A 281 11.18 -2.38 8.08
N ALA A 282 10.45 -2.97 9.01
CA ALA A 282 10.33 -2.54 10.40
C ALA A 282 9.75 -1.10 10.55
N GLY A 283 8.75 -0.74 9.75
CA GLY A 283 8.21 0.62 9.70
C GLY A 283 7.25 1.00 10.84
N TYR A 284 6.58 0.03 11.46
CA TYR A 284 5.64 0.32 12.55
C TYR A 284 6.32 0.65 13.89
N GLY A 285 5.72 1.59 14.63
CA GLY A 285 6.19 1.94 15.98
C GLY A 285 6.24 0.75 16.96
N ARG A 286 5.37 -0.26 16.80
CA ARG A 286 5.38 -1.50 17.60
C ARG A 286 6.64 -2.34 17.40
N HIS A 287 7.25 -2.31 16.21
CA HIS A 287 8.49 -3.02 15.92
C HIS A 287 9.62 -2.52 16.82
N ARG A 288 9.70 -1.21 17.02
CA ARG A 288 10.65 -0.59 17.95
C ARG A 288 10.40 -1.01 19.39
N THR A 289 9.14 -1.08 19.81
CA THR A 289 8.79 -1.59 21.15
C THR A 289 9.28 -3.03 21.33
N LYS A 290 9.05 -3.88 20.33
CA LYS A 290 9.47 -5.30 20.36
C LYS A 290 10.98 -5.48 20.31
N TYR A 291 11.67 -4.67 19.51
CA TYR A 291 13.13 -4.61 19.50
C TYR A 291 13.71 -4.24 20.87
N ARG A 292 13.12 -3.25 21.56
CA ARG A 292 13.59 -2.85 22.90
C ARG A 292 13.40 -3.94 23.95
N SER A 293 12.32 -4.72 23.87
CA SER A 293 12.03 -5.79 24.83
C SER A 293 12.69 -7.13 24.50
N GLY A 294 12.93 -7.42 23.22
CA GLY A 294 13.34 -8.74 22.73
C GLY A 294 14.54 -8.74 21.79
N SER A 295 15.27 -7.62 21.69
CA SER A 295 16.39 -7.43 20.76
C SER A 295 15.99 -7.73 19.30
N TRP A 296 16.96 -8.11 18.46
CA TRP A 296 16.76 -8.46 17.07
C TRP A 296 15.81 -9.64 16.86
N LEU A 297 15.88 -10.66 17.71
CA LEU A 297 15.01 -11.83 17.61
C LEU A 297 13.54 -11.45 17.85
N GLY A 298 13.25 -10.67 18.89
CA GLY A 298 11.90 -10.20 19.17
C GLY A 298 11.33 -9.29 18.07
N LEU A 299 12.19 -8.52 17.39
CA LEU A 299 11.82 -7.77 16.19
C LEU A 299 11.45 -8.71 15.03
N HIS A 300 12.29 -9.70 14.73
CA HIS A 300 12.05 -10.67 13.67
C HIS A 300 10.73 -11.41 13.86
N GLU A 301 10.46 -11.94 15.06
CA GLU A 301 9.22 -12.64 15.37
C GLU A 301 7.98 -11.75 15.18
N GLU A 302 8.03 -10.47 15.61
CA GLU A 302 6.91 -9.56 15.39
C GLU A 302 6.66 -9.29 13.89
N MET A 303 7.72 -9.05 13.12
CA MET A 303 7.61 -8.81 11.67
C MET A 303 7.10 -10.06 10.93
N LYS A 304 7.55 -11.24 11.35
CA LYS A 304 7.09 -12.54 10.83
C LYS A 304 5.60 -12.73 11.07
N LEU A 305 5.15 -12.46 12.30
CA LEU A 305 3.73 -12.49 12.63
C LEU A 305 2.92 -11.53 11.78
N ASP A 306 3.44 -10.32 11.51
CA ASP A 306 2.79 -9.35 10.62
C ASP A 306 2.64 -9.86 9.19
N MET A 307 3.70 -10.45 8.63
CA MET A 307 3.66 -11.03 7.29
C MET A 307 2.72 -12.24 7.20
N GLN A 308 2.70 -13.12 8.20
CA GLN A 308 1.80 -14.28 8.23
C GLN A 308 0.31 -13.92 8.31
N ARG A 309 -0.01 -12.73 8.85
CA ARG A 309 -1.40 -12.25 9.00
C ARG A 309 -1.77 -11.13 8.03
N ILE A 310 -0.88 -10.70 7.15
CA ILE A 310 -1.06 -9.51 6.30
C ILE A 310 -2.32 -9.62 5.42
N TRP A 311 -2.59 -10.83 4.91
CA TRP A 311 -3.76 -11.12 4.09
C TRP A 311 -5.07 -10.79 4.79
N LYS A 312 -5.16 -11.09 6.09
CA LYS A 312 -6.35 -10.87 6.91
C LYS A 312 -6.42 -9.48 7.53
N ARG A 313 -5.27 -8.94 7.96
CA ARG A 313 -5.21 -7.67 8.70
C ARG A 313 -5.24 -6.44 7.79
N ASN A 314 -4.63 -6.55 6.60
CA ASN A 314 -4.47 -5.43 5.67
C ASN A 314 -5.12 -5.75 4.33
N LEU A 315 -4.59 -6.72 3.58
CA LEU A 315 -4.91 -6.88 2.16
C LEU A 315 -6.38 -7.18 1.88
N GLY A 316 -7.03 -8.01 2.68
CA GLY A 316 -8.44 -8.34 2.48
C GLY A 316 -9.36 -7.12 2.59
N ARG A 317 -9.12 -6.24 3.57
CA ARG A 317 -9.83 -4.96 3.71
C ARG A 317 -9.50 -4.02 2.55
N ASP A 318 -8.21 -3.85 2.30
CA ASP A 318 -7.69 -2.88 1.34
C ASP A 318 -8.18 -3.20 -0.09
N ASP A 319 -8.15 -4.47 -0.48
CA ASP A 319 -8.62 -4.96 -1.78
C ASP A 319 -10.11 -4.64 -1.99
N ARG A 320 -10.98 -4.95 -1.02
CA ARG A 320 -12.42 -4.69 -1.12
C ARG A 320 -12.74 -3.20 -1.25
N CYS A 321 -12.05 -2.35 -0.49
CA CYS A 321 -12.22 -0.90 -0.57
C CYS A 321 -11.78 -0.33 -1.92
N ILE A 322 -10.70 -0.85 -2.51
CA ILE A 322 -10.19 -0.40 -3.81
C ILE A 322 -11.04 -0.95 -4.96
N ALA A 323 -11.40 -2.24 -4.91
CA ALA A 323 -12.15 -2.94 -5.93
C ALA A 323 -13.60 -2.44 -6.08
N ASP A 324 -14.22 -1.93 -5.01
CA ASP A 324 -15.54 -1.30 -5.06
C ASP A 324 -15.58 -0.09 -6.02
N ASN A 325 -14.43 0.56 -6.26
CA ASN A 325 -14.27 1.64 -7.25
C ASN A 325 -13.91 1.12 -8.65
N GLY A 326 -13.98 -0.18 -8.90
CA GLY A 326 -13.63 -0.81 -10.19
C GLY A 326 -12.13 -0.75 -10.50
N LYS A 327 -11.28 -0.65 -9.49
CA LYS A 327 -9.82 -0.57 -9.63
C LYS A 327 -9.13 -1.79 -9.02
N GLU A 328 -8.02 -2.19 -9.62
CA GLU A 328 -7.19 -3.30 -9.17
C GLU A 328 -5.98 -2.78 -8.38
N ALA A 329 -5.84 -3.21 -7.13
CA ALA A 329 -4.66 -2.91 -6.32
C ALA A 329 -3.50 -3.84 -6.69
N ARG A 330 -2.30 -3.28 -6.83
CA ARG A 330 -1.07 -4.04 -7.04
C ARG A 330 -0.04 -3.63 -5.98
N PHE A 331 0.64 -4.62 -5.42
CA PHE A 331 1.52 -4.46 -4.26
C PHE A 331 2.98 -4.83 -4.62
N PRO A 332 3.80 -3.89 -5.12
CA PRO A 332 5.17 -4.19 -5.53
C PRO A 332 6.07 -4.66 -4.38
N PHE A 333 5.84 -4.17 -3.16
CA PHE A 333 6.62 -4.61 -2.00
C PHE A 333 6.39 -6.08 -1.65
N LEU A 334 5.23 -6.65 -2.00
CA LEU A 334 4.88 -8.05 -1.74
C LEU A 334 5.23 -8.98 -2.90
N ASP A 335 6.04 -8.49 -3.84
CA ASP A 335 6.60 -9.34 -4.89
C ASP A 335 7.58 -10.37 -4.31
N GLU A 336 7.55 -11.58 -4.84
CA GLU A 336 8.34 -12.70 -4.36
C GLU A 336 9.85 -12.41 -4.39
N ASP A 337 10.32 -11.71 -5.42
CA ASP A 337 11.74 -11.37 -5.55
C ASP A 337 12.13 -10.23 -4.58
N VAL A 338 11.20 -9.33 -4.28
CA VAL A 338 11.40 -8.29 -3.26
C VAL A 338 11.45 -8.92 -1.87
N ILE A 339 10.51 -9.80 -1.54
CA ILE A 339 10.49 -10.54 -0.26
C ILE A 339 11.79 -11.32 -0.10
N ARG A 340 12.19 -12.09 -1.12
CA ARG A 340 13.43 -12.88 -1.09
C ARG A 340 14.66 -12.00 -0.86
N THR A 341 14.74 -10.88 -1.58
CA THR A 341 15.85 -9.92 -1.44
C THR A 341 15.90 -9.36 -0.02
N LEU A 342 14.76 -8.92 0.53
CA LEU A 342 14.70 -8.34 1.88
C LEU A 342 14.96 -9.37 2.99
N LEU A 343 14.58 -10.64 2.81
CA LEU A 343 14.87 -11.72 3.76
C LEU A 343 16.37 -12.13 3.76
N GLY A 344 17.04 -12.00 2.62
CA GLY A 344 18.47 -12.25 2.46
C GLY A 344 19.38 -11.13 2.98
N ILE A 345 18.83 -9.94 3.27
CA ILE A 345 19.58 -8.83 3.86
C ILE A 345 19.56 -8.95 5.40
N PRO A 346 20.72 -8.82 6.08
CA PRO A 346 20.77 -8.83 7.53
C PRO A 346 19.86 -7.79 8.18
N LEU A 347 19.18 -8.17 9.26
CA LEU A 347 18.11 -7.35 9.86
C LEU A 347 18.60 -5.97 10.34
N TRP A 348 19.86 -5.84 10.75
CA TRP A 348 20.48 -4.57 11.14
C TRP A 348 20.81 -3.63 9.98
N GLU A 349 20.82 -4.13 8.74
CA GLU A 349 20.88 -3.29 7.54
C GLU A 349 19.48 -2.85 7.10
N ILE A 350 18.45 -3.64 7.39
CA ILE A 350 17.05 -3.29 7.11
C ILE A 350 16.60 -2.10 7.97
N ALA A 351 16.94 -2.10 9.26
CA ALA A 351 16.52 -1.08 10.21
C ALA A 351 17.55 -0.84 11.32
N ASP A 352 17.64 0.40 11.79
CA ASP A 352 18.39 0.78 13.00
C ASP A 352 17.42 1.38 14.04
N LEU A 353 16.76 0.50 14.80
CA LEU A 353 15.75 0.91 15.79
C LEU A 353 16.36 1.49 17.09
N GLY A 354 17.67 1.72 17.13
CA GLY A 354 18.32 2.58 18.11
C GLY A 354 18.14 4.08 17.81
N GLN A 355 18.07 4.45 16.53
CA GLN A 355 17.89 5.84 16.07
C GLN A 355 16.44 6.33 16.25
N PRO A 356 16.18 7.64 16.33
CA PRO A 356 14.81 8.18 16.40
C PRO A 356 13.88 7.69 15.29
N SER A 357 12.57 7.81 15.53
CA SER A 357 11.54 7.57 14.49
C SER A 357 11.76 8.52 13.32
N GLY A 358 11.57 8.04 12.09
CA GLY A 358 11.86 8.79 10.87
C GLY A 358 13.30 8.66 10.37
N LYS A 359 14.19 8.01 11.14
CA LYS A 359 15.60 7.79 10.74
C LYS A 359 15.95 6.31 10.68
N GLY A 360 15.65 5.59 11.76
CA GLY A 360 16.04 4.20 11.95
C GLY A 360 15.11 3.16 11.32
N ASP A 361 13.82 3.45 11.32
CA ASP A 361 12.80 2.66 10.63
C ASP A 361 13.00 2.72 9.12
N LYS A 362 12.83 1.57 8.46
CA LYS A 362 12.95 1.44 7.00
C LYS A 362 14.28 2.00 6.46
N LYS A 363 15.36 1.86 7.23
CA LYS A 363 16.72 2.35 6.89
C LYS A 363 17.08 2.00 5.43
N ILE A 364 16.89 0.74 5.05
CA ILE A 364 17.21 0.26 3.70
C ILE A 364 16.40 0.95 2.60
N LEU A 365 15.12 1.25 2.84
CA LEU A 365 14.26 1.94 1.88
C LEU A 365 14.63 3.43 1.77
N ARG A 366 15.04 4.06 2.88
CA ARG A 366 15.55 5.44 2.87
C ARG A 366 16.84 5.56 2.07
N GLN A 367 17.74 4.59 2.21
CA GLN A 367 18.95 4.49 1.38
C GLN A 367 18.57 4.28 -0.09
N THR A 368 17.67 3.35 -0.36
CA THR A 368 17.14 3.07 -1.72
C THR A 368 16.59 4.33 -2.39
N LEU A 369 15.78 5.12 -1.67
CA LEU A 369 15.22 6.37 -2.20
C LEU A 369 16.29 7.43 -2.49
N LYS A 370 17.25 7.59 -1.57
CA LYS A 370 18.28 8.64 -1.67
C LYS A 370 19.35 8.32 -2.71
N GLU A 371 19.87 7.09 -2.69
CA GLU A 371 20.99 6.65 -3.53
C GLU A 371 20.50 6.17 -4.89
N GLY A 372 19.41 5.40 -4.90
CA GLY A 372 18.88 4.75 -6.10
C GLY A 372 17.97 5.66 -6.93
N CYS A 373 16.99 6.31 -6.29
CA CYS A 373 16.06 7.20 -6.98
C CYS A 373 16.56 8.65 -7.07
N GLN A 374 17.71 8.98 -6.45
CA GLN A 374 18.28 10.33 -6.39
C GLN A 374 17.31 11.38 -5.81
N ILE A 375 16.42 10.94 -4.91
CA ILE A 375 15.41 11.77 -4.27
C ILE A 375 15.93 12.23 -2.90
N ALA A 376 16.11 13.54 -2.75
CA ALA A 376 16.53 14.20 -1.52
C ALA A 376 15.33 14.59 -0.65
N TRP A 377 14.41 13.64 -0.44
CA TRP A 377 13.18 13.83 0.32
C TRP A 377 13.28 13.28 1.74
N SER A 378 12.70 13.99 2.70
CA SER A 378 12.52 13.54 4.08
C SER A 378 11.12 13.88 4.58
N ALA A 379 10.29 12.87 4.88
CA ALA A 379 9.13 13.02 5.78
C ALA A 379 9.57 13.12 7.23
#